data_AF-A0A9P6BCF2-F1
#
_entry.id   AF-A0A9P6BCF2-F1
#
_cell.length_a   1.000
_cell.length_b   1.000
_cell.length_c   1.000
_cell.angle_alpha   90.00
_cell.angle_beta   90.00
_cell.angle_gamma   90.00
#
_symmetry.space_group_name_H-M   'P 1'
#
loop_
_entity.id
_entity.type
_entity.pdbx_description
1 polymer ?
#
loop_
_entity_poly.entity_id
_entity_poly.type
_entity_poly.pdbx_seq_one_letter_code
_entity_poly.pdbx_strand_id
1 'polypeptide(L)'
;MTTSNMDEKHLSVQSHHLTQNGHHPSADHVEHQNGVVTHHHSEHGTVATVRTKTTKTVRFHTPPSATVTAATVVSYSSSSASWSSSSSTAASTWTPTEYGVHSAVLLLMLLHILVAPFTKVEESFNLQATHDILAFGISREGVKQYDHLEFPGVVPRTFVGPVVLAIGSWPIMAIVRLFSTDSSLPKGLLGQSIVRVVLGLLTFFGWHQLSRGIRHQFGRTISLLFMMVSSVQFHWLFYAGRTLPNTFALAIVNVAFSCWMRASSPKSSQSRRETERQLLRMIDFLVFATVLFRSEIVLLLGPIVLLELTMVRLHLVPVIREGLKAGVVSLAIALAVDSWFWQTPWMWAEGYVFFFNAVQGKSVAWGVSPWHTYFTTLLPKISGLALPLALGAVAIEPRFRRYMLPAGMFVGAYSFLGHKEWRFVIYVVPLLNLGAALSLSWISKRKTLVYRVLGWTLFAGLGLNMLASLAQSWISSYNYPGGQALLRLHELELGQFVAAAVHIDGAAAETGCSRFGELASASSPNLHSTPWTYSKDESHTHRRDYLNYTHLLTSKPEFHKDDFIILETIDGYAGMKRVPLGQIRETCSQAFHAVGKDVSSSLFSRQGLSALWESCSPVQIATEGKIWIMRRYGEGISK
;
A
#
# COMPACT_ATOMS: atom_id res chain seq x y z
N MET A 1 3.79 -16.07 -5.32
CA MET A 1 4.39 -15.92 -6.65
C MET A 1 5.32 -14.74 -6.58
N THR A 2 6.54 -15.06 -6.17
CA THR A 2 7.75 -14.26 -6.31
C THR A 2 8.09 -14.19 -7.81
N THR A 3 8.59 -13.06 -8.26
CA THR A 3 9.00 -12.80 -9.65
C THR A 3 10.30 -13.53 -10.05
N SER A 4 10.79 -14.50 -9.27
CA SER A 4 12.12 -15.11 -9.47
C SER A 4 12.18 -16.29 -10.46
N ASN A 5 11.15 -16.53 -11.29
CA ASN A 5 11.14 -17.66 -12.23
C ASN A 5 11.21 -17.25 -13.71
N MET A 6 11.58 -16.00 -14.03
CA MET A 6 11.60 -15.53 -15.44
C MET A 6 12.99 -15.40 -16.07
N ASP A 7 14.09 -15.57 -15.32
CA ASP A 7 15.42 -15.24 -15.84
C ASP A 7 16.07 -16.33 -16.70
N GLU A 8 15.50 -17.53 -16.79
CA GLU A 8 16.07 -18.60 -17.65
C GLU A 8 15.71 -18.48 -19.14
N LYS A 9 14.86 -17.54 -19.57
CA LYS A 9 14.41 -17.46 -20.98
C LYS A 9 14.89 -16.25 -21.78
N HIS A 10 15.70 -15.36 -21.22
CA HIS A 10 16.04 -14.09 -21.89
C HIS A 10 17.42 -14.04 -22.59
N LEU A 11 18.15 -15.15 -22.68
CA LEU A 11 19.48 -15.19 -23.30
C LEU A 11 19.52 -15.48 -24.83
N SER A 12 18.39 -15.55 -25.56
CA SER A 12 18.41 -16.00 -26.96
C SER A 12 17.73 -15.12 -28.02
N VAL A 13 17.36 -13.86 -27.76
CA VAL A 13 16.68 -13.01 -28.78
C VAL A 13 17.38 -11.66 -29.05
N GLN A 14 18.68 -11.56 -28.80
CA GLN A 14 19.48 -10.44 -29.32
C GLN A 14 20.65 -10.95 -30.15
N SER A 15 20.36 -11.32 -31.39
CA SER A 15 21.27 -11.25 -32.53
C SER A 15 20.53 -11.68 -33.80
N HIS A 16 20.14 -10.73 -34.65
CA HIS A 16 20.32 -10.81 -36.10
C HIS A 16 19.80 -9.54 -36.81
N HIS A 17 20.77 -8.70 -37.17
CA HIS A 17 20.94 -7.96 -38.43
C HIS A 17 19.80 -7.16 -39.08
N LEU A 18 20.13 -5.86 -39.26
CA LEU A 18 19.78 -5.02 -40.40
C LEU A 18 20.05 -5.72 -41.75
N THR A 19 19.13 -5.58 -42.71
CA THR A 19 19.43 -5.36 -44.13
C THR A 19 18.22 -4.74 -44.85
N GLN A 20 18.52 -3.79 -45.73
CA GLN A 20 17.62 -2.98 -46.56
C GLN A 20 17.19 -3.67 -47.88
N ASN A 21 16.23 -3.04 -48.56
CA ASN A 21 15.76 -3.15 -49.97
C ASN A 21 14.57 -4.11 -50.18
N GLY A 22 13.51 -3.81 -50.94
CA GLY A 22 13.13 -2.69 -51.81
C GLY A 22 11.78 -3.04 -52.50
N HIS A 23 11.12 -2.02 -53.09
CA HIS A 23 10.02 -1.95 -54.11
C HIS A 23 9.24 -3.23 -54.53
N HIS A 24 7.94 -3.27 -54.87
CA HIS A 24 6.96 -2.32 -55.46
C HIS A 24 5.52 -3.00 -55.39
N PRO A 25 4.41 -2.42 -55.93
CA PRO A 25 3.03 -2.61 -55.47
C PRO A 25 2.06 -3.17 -56.54
N SER A 26 0.83 -3.49 -56.14
CA SER A 26 -0.36 -3.64 -57.00
C SER A 26 -1.56 -3.90 -56.07
N ALA A 27 -2.57 -3.03 -55.94
CA ALA A 27 -3.61 -2.58 -56.88
C ALA A 27 -4.77 -3.59 -57.07
N ASP A 28 -5.98 -3.02 -57.19
CA ASP A 28 -7.29 -3.56 -57.59
C ASP A 28 -8.33 -3.75 -56.46
N HIS A 29 -9.29 -2.82 -56.29
CA HIS A 29 -10.60 -2.65 -56.98
C HIS A 29 -11.73 -3.42 -56.23
N VAL A 30 -13.00 -3.05 -56.04
CA VAL A 30 -14.01 -2.04 -56.49
C VAL A 30 -15.20 -2.21 -55.48
N GLU A 31 -15.74 -1.18 -54.82
CA GLU A 31 -16.85 -0.26 -55.20
C GLU A 31 -18.27 -0.85 -55.34
N HIS A 32 -19.27 -0.01 -54.94
CA HIS A 32 -20.74 -0.06 -55.10
C HIS A 32 -21.61 -0.86 -54.11
N GLN A 33 -22.85 -0.46 -53.77
CA GLN A 33 -23.56 0.82 -53.61
C GLN A 33 -24.97 0.45 -53.09
N ASN A 34 -25.56 1.35 -52.28
CA ASN A 34 -26.98 1.75 -52.16
C ASN A 34 -28.15 0.83 -52.58
N GLY A 35 -29.21 0.82 -51.74
CA GLY A 35 -30.58 0.72 -52.27
C GLY A 35 -31.74 0.47 -51.28
N VAL A 36 -32.45 1.55 -50.89
CA VAL A 36 -33.93 1.74 -50.97
C VAL A 36 -34.86 0.77 -50.17
N VAL A 37 -35.53 1.20 -49.10
CA VAL A 37 -36.88 1.82 -48.97
C VAL A 37 -38.05 0.99 -49.55
N THR A 38 -39.00 0.58 -48.68
CA THR A 38 -40.45 0.60 -48.97
C THR A 38 -41.30 0.64 -47.69
N HIS A 39 -42.33 1.49 -47.74
CA HIS A 39 -43.40 1.77 -46.79
C HIS A 39 -44.40 0.63 -46.58
N HIS A 40 -45.11 0.65 -45.44
CA HIS A 40 -46.56 0.42 -45.42
C HIS A 40 -47.26 1.21 -44.29
N HIS A 41 -48.30 1.97 -44.68
CA HIS A 41 -49.42 2.53 -43.90
C HIS A 41 -50.20 1.40 -43.16
N SER A 42 -51.11 1.59 -42.18
CA SER A 42 -52.05 2.68 -41.88
C SER A 42 -52.61 2.58 -40.44
N GLU A 43 -52.94 3.74 -39.85
CA GLU A 43 -54.17 4.10 -39.12
C GLU A 43 -54.82 3.15 -38.08
N HIS A 44 -54.95 3.62 -36.82
CA HIS A 44 -56.18 4.22 -36.26
C HIS A 44 -56.11 4.36 -34.71
N GLY A 45 -56.71 5.44 -34.18
CA GLY A 45 -57.47 5.35 -32.92
C GLY A 45 -56.94 6.11 -31.69
N THR A 46 -57.21 7.41 -31.66
CA THR A 46 -57.12 8.30 -30.49
C THR A 46 -58.22 7.98 -29.47
N VAL A 47 -57.90 7.75 -28.19
CA VAL A 47 -58.81 8.03 -27.06
C VAL A 47 -58.01 8.58 -25.88
N ALA A 48 -58.24 9.85 -25.57
CA ALA A 48 -57.77 10.52 -24.37
C ALA A 48 -58.63 10.11 -23.17
N THR A 49 -58.01 9.76 -22.04
CA THR A 49 -58.69 9.67 -20.74
C THR A 49 -58.08 10.65 -19.76
N VAL A 50 -58.82 11.74 -19.53
CA VAL A 50 -58.63 12.71 -18.46
C VAL A 50 -58.95 12.04 -17.14
N ARG A 51 -58.01 12.03 -16.19
CA ARG A 51 -58.27 11.64 -14.79
C ARG A 51 -58.24 12.88 -13.89
N THR A 52 -59.44 13.34 -13.54
CA THR A 52 -59.71 14.44 -12.61
C THR A 52 -59.39 14.04 -11.16
N LYS A 53 -58.77 14.97 -10.44
CA LYS A 53 -58.42 14.91 -9.01
C LYS A 53 -59.68 14.94 -8.13
N THR A 54 -59.72 14.09 -7.11
CA THR A 54 -60.65 14.24 -5.97
C THR A 54 -59.86 14.64 -4.73
N THR A 55 -60.00 15.90 -4.34
CA THR A 55 -59.44 16.49 -3.12
C THR A 55 -60.40 16.19 -1.97
N LYS A 56 -59.95 15.43 -0.95
CA LYS A 56 -60.69 15.27 0.31
C LYS A 56 -60.26 16.33 1.31
N THR A 57 -61.17 17.24 1.62
CA THR A 57 -61.06 18.26 2.67
C THR A 57 -61.52 17.65 4.00
N VAL A 58 -60.65 17.56 4.99
CA VAL A 58 -61.00 17.17 6.37
C VAL A 58 -60.99 18.45 7.23
N ARG A 59 -62.17 18.84 7.74
CA ARG A 59 -62.32 19.93 8.72
C ARG A 59 -62.21 19.35 10.14
N PHE A 60 -61.46 20.06 10.98
CA PHE A 60 -61.32 19.82 12.41
C PHE A 60 -62.56 20.32 13.18
N HIS A 61 -62.99 19.56 14.18
CA HIS A 61 -63.91 20.02 15.23
C HIS A 61 -63.26 19.83 16.60
N THR A 62 -63.15 20.92 17.35
CA THR A 62 -62.77 21.00 18.77
C THR A 62 -63.97 21.47 19.59
N PRO A 63 -64.32 20.82 20.72
CA PRO A 63 -65.16 21.41 21.76
C PRO A 63 -64.33 21.82 23.01
N PRO A 64 -64.90 22.66 23.91
CA PRO A 64 -64.15 23.52 24.81
C PRO A 64 -63.86 22.94 26.21
N SER A 65 -62.98 23.67 26.89
CA SER A 65 -62.47 23.57 28.26
C SER A 65 -63.50 23.40 29.38
N ALA A 66 -63.18 22.55 30.37
CA ALA A 66 -63.68 22.65 31.74
C ALA A 66 -62.58 22.28 32.76
N THR A 67 -62.57 23.04 33.86
CA THR A 67 -61.58 23.18 34.92
C THR A 67 -61.78 22.22 36.11
N VAL A 68 -60.65 21.68 36.60
CA VAL A 68 -60.19 21.62 38.02
C VAL A 68 -60.77 20.58 39.01
N THR A 69 -59.84 20.05 39.81
CA THR A 69 -59.91 19.38 41.14
C THR A 69 -60.41 17.94 41.28
N ALA A 70 -59.49 17.03 41.65
CA ALA A 70 -59.33 16.50 43.02
C ALA A 70 -58.52 15.21 43.00
N ALA A 71 -57.61 15.08 43.96
CA ALA A 71 -56.63 14.01 44.08
C ALA A 71 -57.26 12.68 44.55
N THR A 72 -56.70 11.56 44.10
CA THR A 72 -56.52 10.40 44.98
C THR A 72 -55.19 9.74 44.66
N VAL A 73 -54.34 9.78 45.69
CA VAL A 73 -53.00 9.18 45.77
C VAL A 73 -53.15 7.67 45.82
N VAL A 74 -52.46 6.94 44.95
CA VAL A 74 -51.95 5.60 45.28
C VAL A 74 -50.48 5.56 44.86
N SER A 75 -49.65 5.58 45.89
CA SER A 75 -48.20 5.43 45.87
C SER A 75 -47.78 4.04 45.42
N TYR A 76 -46.81 3.96 44.51
CA TYR A 76 -45.78 2.92 44.56
C TYR A 76 -44.40 3.54 44.43
N SER A 77 -43.53 3.04 45.29
CA SER A 77 -42.21 3.54 45.67
C SER A 77 -41.24 3.80 44.52
N SER A 78 -40.57 4.93 44.65
CA SER A 78 -39.34 5.33 43.96
C SER A 78 -38.23 4.28 44.00
N SER A 79 -37.57 4.07 42.86
CA SER A 79 -36.11 4.12 42.82
C SER A 79 -35.68 4.96 41.62
N SER A 80 -34.87 5.96 41.94
CA SER A 80 -34.40 7.05 41.11
C SER A 80 -33.39 6.57 40.07
N ALA A 81 -33.72 6.74 38.79
CA ALA A 81 -32.71 6.92 37.75
C ALA A 81 -32.77 8.38 37.31
N SER A 82 -31.77 9.14 37.73
CA SER A 82 -31.57 10.54 37.40
C SER A 82 -31.54 10.76 35.88
N TRP A 83 -32.59 11.41 35.37
CA TRP A 83 -32.54 12.06 34.07
C TRP A 83 -31.68 13.31 34.21
N SER A 84 -30.37 13.13 34.06
CA SER A 84 -29.48 14.26 33.82
C SER A 84 -29.68 14.71 32.37
N SER A 85 -30.29 15.89 32.25
CA SER A 85 -30.24 16.73 31.06
C SER A 85 -28.78 17.06 30.76
N SER A 86 -28.13 16.19 29.98
CA SER A 86 -26.80 16.46 29.46
C SER A 86 -26.91 17.49 28.34
N SER A 87 -26.39 18.67 28.68
CA SER A 87 -26.14 19.79 27.80
C SER A 87 -25.49 19.38 26.47
N SER A 88 -25.90 20.09 25.43
CA SER A 88 -25.56 19.94 24.02
C SER A 88 -24.11 20.30 23.64
N THR A 89 -23.13 19.92 24.45
CA THR A 89 -21.70 20.19 24.24
C THR A 89 -20.80 18.95 24.44
N ALA A 90 -21.31 17.74 24.18
CA ALA A 90 -20.49 16.53 24.14
C ALA A 90 -19.64 16.46 22.84
N ALA A 91 -18.58 17.26 22.78
CA ALA A 91 -17.54 17.14 21.77
C ALA A 91 -16.85 15.76 21.91
N SER A 92 -17.07 14.90 20.91
CA SER A 92 -16.04 14.09 20.23
C SER A 92 -14.85 13.50 21.02
N THR A 93 -15.02 12.96 22.23
CA THR A 93 -13.94 12.21 22.87
C THR A 93 -13.91 10.76 22.40
N TRP A 94 -12.70 10.24 22.19
CA TRP A 94 -12.46 8.84 21.91
C TRP A 94 -12.45 8.03 23.22
N THR A 95 -12.92 6.79 23.21
CA THR A 95 -12.89 5.93 24.40
C THR A 95 -11.51 5.32 24.55
N PRO A 96 -11.12 4.91 25.78
CA PRO A 96 -9.92 4.10 25.99
C PRO A 96 -9.82 2.90 25.06
N THR A 97 -10.95 2.25 24.76
CA THR A 97 -11.01 1.12 23.81
C THR A 97 -10.68 1.52 22.38
N GLU A 98 -11.14 2.68 21.91
CA GLU A 98 -10.77 3.13 20.56
C GLU A 98 -9.28 3.50 20.51
N TYR A 99 -8.77 4.21 21.51
CA TYR A 99 -7.34 4.49 21.60
C TYR A 99 -6.52 3.19 21.61
N GLY A 100 -6.94 2.19 22.39
CA GLY A 100 -6.28 0.89 22.44
C GLY A 100 -6.21 0.20 21.08
N VAL A 101 -7.30 0.16 20.31
CA VAL A 101 -7.32 -0.46 18.97
C VAL A 101 -6.47 0.34 17.97
N HIS A 102 -6.54 1.67 18.02
CA HIS A 102 -5.72 2.52 17.16
C HIS A 102 -4.22 2.36 17.46
N SER A 103 -3.84 2.32 18.73
CA SER A 103 -2.46 2.06 19.16
C SER A 103 -2.01 0.66 18.77
N ALA A 104 -2.86 -0.36 18.90
CA ALA A 104 -2.53 -1.72 18.46
C ALA A 104 -2.22 -1.78 16.96
N VAL A 105 -3.00 -1.09 16.13
CA VAL A 105 -2.75 -0.98 14.69
C VAL A 105 -1.41 -0.31 14.41
N LEU A 106 -1.09 0.77 15.12
CA LEU A 106 0.20 1.45 14.99
C LEU A 106 1.37 0.53 15.40
N LEU A 107 1.26 -0.15 16.54
CA LEU A 107 2.28 -1.08 17.03
C LEU A 107 2.50 -2.25 16.06
N LEU A 108 1.43 -2.81 15.49
CA LEU A 108 1.52 -3.87 14.50
C LEU A 108 2.22 -3.39 13.22
N MET A 109 1.90 -2.19 12.75
CA MET A 109 2.59 -1.59 11.61
C MET A 109 4.10 -1.44 11.89
N LEU A 110 4.47 -0.91 13.06
CA LEU A 110 5.87 -0.79 13.48
C LEU A 110 6.56 -2.17 13.55
N LEU A 111 5.88 -3.19 14.09
CA LEU A 111 6.38 -4.56 14.13
C LEU A 111 6.69 -5.10 12.72
N HIS A 112 5.85 -4.82 11.72
CA HIS A 112 6.12 -5.27 10.35
C HIS A 112 7.34 -4.57 9.73
N ILE A 113 7.58 -3.30 10.07
CA ILE A 113 8.80 -2.58 9.65
C ILE A 113 10.05 -3.20 10.29
N LEU A 114 9.98 -3.52 11.59
CA LEU A 114 11.08 -4.15 12.32
C LEU A 114 11.41 -5.55 11.83
N VAL A 115 10.39 -6.37 11.53
CA VAL A 115 10.57 -7.76 11.05
C VAL A 115 11.18 -7.81 9.65
N ALA A 116 10.83 -6.86 8.78
CA ALA A 116 11.34 -6.81 7.41
C ALA A 116 11.88 -5.40 7.11
N PRO A 117 13.11 -5.06 7.55
CA PRO A 117 13.67 -3.70 7.48
C PRO A 117 14.14 -3.32 6.06
N PHE A 118 14.40 -4.30 5.20
CA PHE A 118 14.80 -4.11 3.81
C PHE A 118 13.62 -3.96 2.85
N THR A 119 13.92 -3.50 1.63
CA THR A 119 12.95 -3.14 0.59
C THR A 119 13.13 -3.96 -0.68
N LYS A 120 12.11 -4.01 -1.53
CA LYS A 120 12.18 -4.60 -2.88
C LYS A 120 12.42 -3.55 -3.97
N VAL A 121 12.68 -4.03 -5.19
CA VAL A 121 12.91 -3.20 -6.38
C VAL A 121 11.84 -2.14 -6.61
N GLU A 122 10.57 -2.40 -6.35
CA GLU A 122 9.51 -1.43 -6.64
C GLU A 122 9.39 -0.31 -5.59
N GLU A 123 10.07 -0.48 -4.47
CA GLU A 123 10.20 0.51 -3.39
C GLU A 123 11.47 1.35 -3.56
N SER A 124 12.43 0.86 -4.36
CA SER A 124 13.81 1.35 -4.45
C SER A 124 13.87 2.82 -4.80
N PHE A 125 13.25 3.25 -5.90
CA PHE A 125 13.33 4.64 -6.36
C PHE A 125 12.99 5.64 -5.25
N ASN A 126 11.84 5.49 -4.61
CA ASN A 126 11.40 6.46 -3.60
C ASN A 126 12.31 6.42 -2.36
N LEU A 127 12.82 5.25 -2.01
CA LEU A 127 13.72 5.10 -0.87
C LEU A 127 15.08 5.78 -1.16
N GLN A 128 15.68 5.47 -2.32
CA GLN A 128 16.97 6.03 -2.75
C GLN A 128 16.86 7.55 -2.94
N ALA A 129 15.80 8.02 -3.60
CA ALA A 129 15.55 9.45 -3.73
C ALA A 129 15.39 10.16 -2.38
N THR A 130 14.75 9.53 -1.40
CA THR A 130 14.63 10.09 -0.05
C THR A 130 15.99 10.13 0.65
N HIS A 131 16.79 9.07 0.51
CA HIS A 131 18.17 9.03 0.99
C HIS A 131 18.96 10.21 0.41
N ASP A 132 18.94 10.36 -0.91
CA ASP A 132 19.77 11.32 -1.61
C ASP A 132 19.42 12.78 -1.27
N ILE A 133 18.13 13.08 -1.08
CA ILE A 133 17.69 14.38 -0.55
C ILE A 133 18.26 14.65 0.84
N LEU A 134 18.24 13.64 1.73
CA LEU A 134 18.72 13.76 3.10
C LEU A 134 20.25 13.80 3.20
N ALA A 135 20.95 13.12 2.29
CA ALA A 135 22.39 12.97 2.30
C ALA A 135 23.11 14.08 1.52
N PHE A 136 22.67 14.37 0.29
CA PHE A 136 23.33 15.31 -0.62
C PHE A 136 22.62 16.67 -0.71
N GLY A 137 21.40 16.77 -0.18
CA GLY A 137 20.61 18.00 -0.24
C GLY A 137 20.05 18.27 -1.64
N ILE A 138 19.36 19.42 -1.80
CA ILE A 138 18.60 19.77 -3.02
C ILE A 138 19.34 20.72 -3.96
N SER A 139 20.61 21.03 -3.68
CA SER A 139 21.42 21.92 -4.53
C SER A 139 21.70 21.26 -5.89
N ARG A 140 21.98 22.05 -6.93
CA ARG A 140 22.29 21.49 -8.26
C ARG A 140 23.51 20.55 -8.23
N GLU A 141 24.51 20.86 -7.41
CA GLU A 141 25.68 20.00 -7.26
C GLU A 141 25.38 18.73 -6.43
N GLY A 142 24.45 18.81 -5.48
CA GLY A 142 23.95 17.64 -4.76
C GLY A 142 23.17 16.69 -5.68
N VAL A 143 22.28 17.23 -6.51
CA VAL A 143 21.43 16.44 -7.43
C VAL A 143 22.25 15.59 -8.41
N LYS A 144 23.43 16.06 -8.85
CA LYS A 144 24.32 15.29 -9.73
C LYS A 144 24.80 13.95 -9.13
N GLN A 145 24.72 13.79 -7.80
CA GLN A 145 25.15 12.59 -7.08
C GLN A 145 24.01 11.60 -6.84
N TYR A 146 22.79 11.90 -7.29
CA TYR A 146 21.62 11.08 -6.98
C TYR A 146 21.59 9.78 -7.79
N ASP A 147 21.05 8.73 -7.17
CA ASP A 147 20.98 7.37 -7.70
C ASP A 147 20.20 7.31 -9.01
N HIS A 148 19.16 8.13 -9.17
CA HIS A 148 18.31 8.10 -10.37
C HIS A 148 18.99 8.69 -11.62
N LEU A 149 20.12 9.40 -11.50
CA LEU A 149 20.88 9.85 -12.65
C LEU A 149 21.87 8.78 -13.12
N GLU A 150 22.37 7.96 -12.20
CA GLU A 150 23.23 6.81 -12.50
C GLU A 150 22.38 5.60 -12.95
N PHE A 151 21.24 5.39 -12.27
CA PHE A 151 20.30 4.29 -12.46
C PHE A 151 18.85 4.80 -12.59
N PRO A 152 18.48 5.41 -13.72
CA PRO A 152 17.16 6.03 -13.92
C PRO A 152 15.99 5.03 -13.95
N GLY A 153 16.28 3.73 -14.08
CA GLY A 153 15.27 2.70 -14.30
C GLY A 153 14.56 2.86 -15.65
N VAL A 154 13.48 2.09 -15.85
CA VAL A 154 12.77 2.04 -17.14
C VAL A 154 11.88 3.27 -17.39
N VAL A 155 11.33 3.85 -16.32
CA VAL A 155 10.42 5.01 -16.38
C VAL A 155 10.68 5.95 -15.21
N PRO A 156 10.57 7.27 -15.42
CA PRO A 156 10.73 8.23 -14.34
C PRO A 156 9.63 8.07 -13.30
N ARG A 157 9.94 8.43 -12.06
CA ARG A 157 9.03 8.41 -10.92
C ARG A 157 9.05 9.78 -10.25
N THR A 158 7.93 10.16 -9.62
CA THR A 158 7.81 11.50 -9.04
C THR A 158 8.69 11.66 -7.79
N PHE A 159 9.31 12.82 -7.64
CA PHE A 159 10.06 13.21 -6.46
C PHE A 159 9.20 13.80 -5.34
N VAL A 160 7.90 14.03 -5.58
CA VAL A 160 7.00 14.60 -4.57
C VAL A 160 6.91 13.71 -3.32
N GLY A 161 6.78 12.39 -3.49
CA GLY A 161 6.78 11.44 -2.38
C GLY A 161 8.09 11.48 -1.57
N PRO A 162 9.25 11.31 -2.21
CA PRO A 162 10.56 11.43 -1.56
C PRO A 162 10.79 12.74 -0.82
N VAL A 163 10.39 13.89 -1.39
CA VAL A 163 10.48 15.20 -0.73
C VAL A 163 9.67 15.23 0.56
N VAL A 164 8.43 14.73 0.53
CA VAL A 164 7.57 14.64 1.73
C VAL A 164 8.22 13.76 2.80
N LEU A 165 8.80 12.62 2.42
CA LEU A 165 9.48 11.75 3.36
C LEU A 165 10.75 12.37 3.93
N ALA A 166 11.55 13.05 3.11
CA ALA A 166 12.76 13.72 3.56
C ALA A 166 12.43 14.83 4.56
N ILE A 167 11.43 15.68 4.27
CA ILE A 167 10.96 16.74 5.19
C ILE A 167 10.48 16.14 6.53
N GLY A 168 9.71 15.06 6.49
CA GLY A 168 9.20 14.41 7.70
C GLY A 168 10.26 13.67 8.50
N SER A 169 11.27 13.12 7.83
CA SER A 169 12.34 12.33 8.46
C SER A 169 13.46 13.20 9.03
N TRP A 170 13.77 14.32 8.37
CA TRP A 170 14.86 15.22 8.76
C TRP A 170 14.85 15.66 10.24
N PRO A 171 13.74 16.14 10.83
CA PRO A 171 13.74 16.54 12.24
C PRO A 171 13.97 15.35 13.18
N ILE A 172 13.44 14.16 12.85
CA ILE A 172 13.66 12.95 13.64
C ILE A 172 15.13 12.55 13.57
N MET A 173 15.73 12.59 12.38
CA MET A 173 17.15 12.31 12.20
C MET A 173 18.04 13.32 12.93
N ALA A 174 17.67 14.60 12.92
CA ALA A 174 18.36 15.65 13.65
C ALA A 174 18.30 15.42 15.17
N ILE A 175 17.15 15.01 15.71
CA ILE A 175 17.03 14.66 17.14
C ILE A 175 17.90 13.44 17.47
N VAL A 176 17.88 12.39 16.66
CA VAL A 176 18.72 11.20 16.87
C VAL A 176 20.21 11.56 16.87
N ARG A 177 20.65 12.50 16.02
CA ARG A 177 22.01 13.04 16.01
C ARG A 177 22.40 13.71 17.32
N LEU A 178 21.49 14.44 17.98
CA LEU A 178 21.79 15.10 19.25
C LEU A 178 22.13 14.12 20.38
N PHE A 179 21.59 12.90 20.32
CA PHE A 179 21.83 11.85 21.32
C PHE A 179 22.87 10.83 20.89
N SER A 180 23.39 10.92 19.66
CA SER A 180 24.41 10.02 19.13
C SER A 180 25.75 10.73 19.13
N THR A 181 26.77 10.14 19.75
CA THR A 181 28.15 10.67 19.75
C THR A 181 28.79 10.62 18.36
N ASP A 182 28.24 9.83 17.44
CA ASP A 182 28.69 9.72 16.07
C ASP A 182 27.96 10.73 15.18
N SER A 183 28.71 11.74 14.69
CA SER A 183 28.24 12.80 13.78
C SER A 183 27.63 12.28 12.47
N SER A 184 27.81 11.00 12.19
CA SER A 184 27.35 10.32 10.99
C SER A 184 25.92 9.76 11.12
N LEU A 185 25.33 9.62 12.31
CA LEU A 185 24.02 8.97 12.50
C LEU A 185 22.83 9.91 12.20
N PRO A 186 21.58 9.40 12.08
CA PRO A 186 21.25 8.02 11.76
C PRO A 186 21.58 7.72 10.30
N LYS A 187 22.66 6.96 10.09
CA LYS A 187 23.03 6.25 8.86
C LYS A 187 22.61 4.79 8.99
N GLY A 188 22.77 3.99 7.95
CA GLY A 188 22.44 2.58 8.00
C GLY A 188 20.94 2.29 7.98
N LEU A 189 20.60 1.11 8.48
CA LEU A 189 19.22 0.64 8.63
C LEU A 189 18.34 1.53 9.50
N LEU A 190 18.92 2.30 10.43
CA LEU A 190 18.15 3.19 11.30
C LEU A 190 17.54 4.34 10.49
N GLY A 191 18.32 4.96 9.59
CA GLY A 191 17.84 6.03 8.71
C GLY A 191 16.70 5.53 7.80
N GLN A 192 16.90 4.36 7.19
CA GLN A 192 15.86 3.69 6.39
C GLN A 192 14.61 3.39 7.22
N SER A 193 14.77 2.91 8.46
CA SER A 193 13.65 2.63 9.36
C SER A 193 12.88 3.89 9.71
N ILE A 194 13.55 5.02 9.97
CA ILE A 194 12.90 6.32 10.22
C ILE A 194 12.05 6.74 9.03
N VAL A 195 12.60 6.71 7.81
CA VAL A 195 11.87 7.04 6.58
C VAL A 195 10.62 6.17 6.42
N ARG A 196 10.76 4.87 6.67
CA ARG A 196 9.64 3.91 6.60
C ARG A 196 8.61 4.13 7.69
N VAL A 197 9.02 4.51 8.90
CA VAL A 197 8.10 4.88 9.99
C VAL A 197 7.33 6.15 9.64
N VAL A 198 7.98 7.17 9.06
CA VAL A 198 7.30 8.39 8.60
C VAL A 198 6.23 8.06 7.56
N LEU A 199 6.54 7.25 6.55
CA LEU A 199 5.54 6.80 5.58
C LEU A 199 4.43 5.96 6.24
N GLY A 200 4.80 5.08 7.16
CA GLY A 200 3.86 4.30 7.97
C GLY A 200 2.87 5.19 8.72
N LEU A 201 3.36 6.26 9.36
CA LEU A 201 2.53 7.24 10.06
C LEU A 201 1.59 7.97 9.09
N LEU A 202 2.06 8.39 7.91
CA LEU A 202 1.19 9.00 6.89
C LEU A 202 0.06 8.05 6.48
N THR A 203 0.38 6.78 6.23
CA THR A 203 -0.60 5.75 5.89
C THR A 203 -1.58 5.50 7.05
N PHE A 204 -1.08 5.42 8.28
CA PHE A 204 -1.89 5.27 9.49
C PHE A 204 -2.84 6.45 9.70
N PHE A 205 -2.37 7.69 9.50
CA PHE A 205 -3.22 8.88 9.59
C PHE A 205 -4.31 8.88 8.53
N GLY A 206 -4.01 8.41 7.32
CA GLY A 206 -5.04 8.15 6.30
C GLY A 206 -6.11 7.17 6.81
N TRP A 207 -5.69 6.02 7.36
CA TRP A 207 -6.59 5.00 7.93
C TRP A 207 -7.42 5.53 9.11
N HIS A 208 -6.79 6.30 9.98
CA HIS A 208 -7.43 6.96 11.12
C HIS A 208 -8.45 8.02 10.65
N GLN A 209 -8.11 8.81 9.63
CA GLN A 209 -9.04 9.78 9.08
C GLN A 209 -10.24 9.08 8.44
N LEU A 210 -10.03 7.96 7.74
CA LEU A 210 -11.12 7.12 7.24
C LEU A 210 -11.98 6.57 8.39
N SER A 211 -11.39 6.07 9.48
CA SER A 211 -12.15 5.58 10.64
C SER A 211 -13.04 6.67 11.24
N ARG A 212 -12.56 7.92 11.30
CA ARG A 212 -13.40 9.08 11.69
C ARG A 212 -14.57 9.32 10.74
N GLY A 213 -14.35 9.16 9.43
CA GLY A 213 -15.41 9.22 8.41
C GLY A 213 -16.46 8.12 8.62
N ILE A 214 -16.01 6.89 8.87
CA ILE A 214 -16.87 5.74 9.19
C ILE A 214 -17.66 6.00 10.47
N ARG A 215 -17.01 6.48 11.54
CA ARG A 215 -17.68 6.84 12.79
C ARG A 215 -18.77 7.89 12.56
N HIS A 216 -18.52 8.86 11.68
CA HIS A 216 -19.47 9.91 11.35
C HIS A 216 -20.69 9.38 10.56
N GLN A 217 -20.47 8.40 9.68
CA GLN A 217 -21.52 7.85 8.81
C GLN A 217 -22.33 6.71 9.43
N PHE A 218 -21.62 5.75 10.01
CA PHE A 218 -22.14 4.47 10.46
C PHE A 218 -22.16 4.33 11.98
N GLY A 219 -21.44 5.20 12.70
CA GLY A 219 -21.37 5.22 14.16
C GLY A 219 -20.12 4.55 14.71
N ARG A 220 -19.95 4.73 16.02
CA ARG A 220 -18.76 4.35 16.79
C ARG A 220 -18.40 2.87 16.70
N THR A 221 -19.37 1.98 16.88
CA THR A 221 -19.15 0.53 16.90
C THR A 221 -18.57 0.01 15.59
N ILE A 222 -19.04 0.54 14.46
CA ILE A 222 -18.58 0.12 13.13
C ILE A 222 -17.16 0.66 12.87
N SER A 223 -16.84 1.87 13.33
CA SER A 223 -15.48 2.39 13.29
C SER A 223 -14.50 1.54 14.12
N LEU A 224 -14.90 1.09 15.30
CA LEU A 224 -14.11 0.20 16.15
C LEU A 224 -13.83 -1.14 15.46
N LEU A 225 -14.89 -1.77 14.93
CA LEU A 225 -14.77 -3.04 14.20
C LEU A 225 -13.96 -2.90 12.92
N PHE A 226 -14.05 -1.76 12.22
CA PHE A 226 -13.23 -1.46 11.05
C PHE A 226 -11.74 -1.45 11.40
N MET A 227 -11.35 -0.79 12.49
CA MET A 227 -9.95 -0.77 12.92
C MET A 227 -9.48 -2.15 13.39
N MET A 228 -10.36 -2.94 14.05
CA MET A 228 -10.06 -4.32 14.45
C MET A 228 -9.89 -5.26 13.25
N VAL A 229 -10.74 -5.18 12.23
CA VAL A 229 -10.57 -5.95 10.98
C VAL A 229 -9.28 -5.51 10.27
N SER A 230 -9.00 -4.21 10.25
CA SER A 230 -7.77 -3.69 9.66
C SER A 230 -6.54 -4.17 10.44
N SER A 231 -6.59 -4.28 11.77
CA SER A 231 -5.43 -4.73 12.56
C SER A 231 -5.02 -6.17 12.29
N VAL A 232 -5.91 -7.02 11.75
CA VAL A 232 -5.60 -8.42 11.47
C VAL A 232 -5.18 -8.70 10.02
N GLN A 233 -5.04 -7.67 9.18
CA GLN A 233 -4.72 -7.83 7.76
C GLN A 233 -3.24 -7.63 7.44
N PHE A 234 -2.65 -8.63 6.80
CA PHE A 234 -1.25 -8.60 6.39
C PHE A 234 -0.92 -7.51 5.37
N HIS A 235 -1.66 -7.44 4.26
CA HIS A 235 -1.22 -6.69 3.08
C HIS A 235 -1.15 -5.18 3.29
N TRP A 236 -2.11 -4.56 3.97
CA TRP A 236 -1.98 -3.11 4.16
C TRP A 236 -0.99 -2.79 5.29
N LEU A 237 -0.92 -3.57 6.37
CA LEU A 237 0.03 -3.35 7.48
C LEU A 237 1.48 -3.53 7.04
N PHE A 238 1.78 -4.61 6.33
CA PHE A 238 3.15 -4.92 5.86
C PHE A 238 3.68 -3.88 4.88
N TYR A 239 2.80 -3.29 4.07
CA TYR A 239 3.16 -2.32 3.04
C TYR A 239 2.95 -0.85 3.46
N ALA A 240 2.39 -0.58 4.64
CA ALA A 240 2.11 0.77 5.12
C ALA A 240 3.37 1.65 5.22
N GLY A 241 4.50 1.07 5.60
CA GLY A 241 5.81 1.73 5.65
C GLY A 241 6.73 1.39 4.48
N ARG A 242 6.21 0.83 3.39
CA ARG A 242 6.97 0.50 2.18
C ARG A 242 6.80 1.58 1.13
N THR A 243 7.90 2.06 0.55
CA THR A 243 7.98 3.26 -0.30
C THR A 243 7.44 3.04 -1.71
N LEU A 244 6.29 2.36 -1.83
CA LEU A 244 5.56 2.20 -3.08
C LEU A 244 4.77 3.47 -3.39
N PRO A 245 4.69 3.92 -4.66
CA PRO A 245 3.83 5.04 -5.02
C PRO A 245 2.35 4.79 -4.69
N ASN A 246 1.89 3.52 -4.72
CA ASN A 246 0.54 3.14 -4.25
C ASN A 246 0.31 3.48 -2.78
N THR A 247 1.32 3.35 -1.93
CA THR A 247 1.21 3.61 -0.48
C THR A 247 0.97 5.10 -0.23
N PHE A 248 1.73 5.97 -0.91
CA PHE A 248 1.49 7.42 -0.88
C PHE A 248 0.09 7.78 -1.35
N ALA A 249 -0.32 7.24 -2.49
CA ALA A 249 -1.66 7.43 -3.02
C ALA A 249 -2.76 6.93 -2.05
N LEU A 250 -2.57 5.76 -1.44
CA LEU A 250 -3.54 5.15 -0.53
C LEU A 250 -3.80 6.01 0.71
N ALA A 251 -2.75 6.64 1.27
CA ALA A 251 -2.90 7.58 2.38
C ALA A 251 -3.87 8.73 2.02
N ILE A 252 -3.75 9.27 0.81
CA ILE A 252 -4.56 10.38 0.30
C ILE A 252 -5.98 9.92 -0.06
N VAL A 253 -6.10 8.76 -0.72
CA VAL A 253 -7.40 8.16 -1.07
C VAL A 253 -8.24 7.88 0.18
N ASN A 254 -7.63 7.44 1.28
CA ASN A 254 -8.34 7.25 2.55
C ASN A 254 -8.89 8.55 3.14
N VAL A 255 -8.17 9.66 3.01
CA VAL A 255 -8.68 10.98 3.38
C VAL A 255 -9.85 11.38 2.47
N ALA A 256 -9.75 11.11 1.16
CA ALA A 256 -10.85 11.34 0.22
C ALA A 256 -12.10 10.53 0.59
N PHE A 257 -11.96 9.24 0.92
CA PHE A 257 -13.06 8.41 1.41
C PHE A 257 -13.65 8.93 2.72
N SER A 258 -12.83 9.46 3.63
CA SER A 258 -13.34 10.11 4.83
C SER A 258 -14.24 11.31 4.50
N CYS A 259 -13.81 12.18 3.59
CA CYS A 259 -14.62 13.29 3.08
C CYS A 259 -15.92 12.78 2.44
N TRP A 260 -15.86 11.73 1.63
CA TRP A 260 -17.03 11.11 1.00
C TRP A 260 -18.05 10.59 2.02
N MET A 261 -17.57 9.91 3.06
CA MET A 261 -18.42 9.41 4.15
C MET A 261 -19.01 10.55 4.98
N ARG A 262 -18.24 11.60 5.26
CA ARG A 262 -18.73 12.78 5.97
C ARG A 262 -19.80 13.55 5.19
N ALA A 263 -19.74 13.51 3.86
CA ALA A 263 -20.79 14.07 3.02
C ALA A 263 -22.10 13.28 3.11
N SER A 264 -22.06 12.01 3.50
CA SER A 264 -23.20 11.08 3.43
C SER A 264 -24.01 10.99 4.73
N SER A 265 -23.71 11.84 5.73
CA SER A 265 -24.14 11.65 7.12
C SER A 265 -25.66 11.69 7.29
N PRO A 266 -26.23 10.80 8.12
CA PRO A 266 -27.67 10.78 8.41
C PRO A 266 -28.14 11.90 9.36
N LYS A 267 -27.27 12.82 9.79
CA LYS A 267 -27.68 13.91 10.69
C LYS A 267 -28.57 14.92 9.96
N SER A 268 -29.80 15.12 10.46
CA SER A 268 -30.84 15.96 9.84
C SER A 268 -30.50 17.45 9.69
N SER A 269 -29.35 17.90 10.20
CA SER A 269 -28.89 19.30 10.16
C SER A 269 -27.80 19.59 9.13
N GLN A 270 -27.35 18.61 8.33
CA GLN A 270 -26.29 18.86 7.35
C GLN A 270 -26.84 19.63 6.14
N SER A 271 -26.42 20.89 6.00
CA SER A 271 -26.77 21.73 4.86
C SER A 271 -26.22 21.15 3.54
N ARG A 272 -27.00 21.27 2.47
CA ARG A 272 -26.62 20.87 1.09
C ARG A 272 -25.25 21.42 0.68
N ARG A 273 -24.94 22.66 1.11
CA ARG A 273 -23.66 23.32 0.82
C ARG A 273 -22.46 22.64 1.49
N GLU A 274 -22.63 22.12 2.70
CA GLU A 274 -21.55 21.40 3.39
C GLU A 274 -21.33 20.02 2.76
N THR A 275 -22.41 19.34 2.34
CA THR A 275 -22.33 18.08 1.59
C THR A 275 -21.54 18.27 0.30
N GLU A 276 -21.90 19.27 -0.51
CA GLU A 276 -21.18 19.60 -1.74
C GLU A 276 -19.71 19.92 -1.47
N ARG A 277 -19.41 20.75 -0.45
CA ARG A 277 -18.04 21.07 -0.06
C ARG A 277 -17.19 19.84 0.28
N GLN A 278 -17.74 18.86 1.00
CA GLN A 278 -17.01 17.63 1.34
C GLN A 278 -16.78 16.75 0.10
N LEU A 279 -17.73 16.71 -0.84
CA LEU A 279 -17.58 15.99 -2.09
C LEU A 279 -16.55 16.66 -3.02
N LEU A 280 -16.51 17.99 -3.08
CA LEU A 280 -15.48 18.73 -3.82
C LEU A 280 -14.08 18.49 -3.23
N ARG A 281 -13.94 18.49 -1.89
CA ARG A 281 -12.68 18.09 -1.22
C ARG A 281 -12.26 16.66 -1.53
N MET A 282 -13.21 15.73 -1.61
CA MET A 282 -12.92 14.35 -2.03
C MET A 282 -12.35 14.34 -3.45
N ILE A 283 -12.91 15.14 -4.37
CA ILE A 283 -12.38 15.28 -5.74
C ILE A 283 -10.96 15.86 -5.71
N ASP A 284 -10.70 16.93 -4.93
CA ASP A 284 -9.35 17.50 -4.78
C ASP A 284 -8.32 16.43 -4.42
N PHE A 285 -8.59 15.63 -3.38
CA PHE A 285 -7.67 14.58 -2.92
C PHE A 285 -7.48 13.46 -3.94
N LEU A 286 -8.55 13.01 -4.61
CA LEU A 286 -8.45 11.97 -5.64
C LEU A 286 -7.67 12.47 -6.85
N VAL A 287 -7.93 13.68 -7.34
CA VAL A 287 -7.19 14.29 -8.45
C VAL A 287 -5.71 14.48 -8.09
N PHE A 288 -5.42 14.94 -6.86
CA PHE A 288 -4.05 15.07 -6.39
C PHE A 288 -3.32 13.72 -6.37
N ALA A 289 -3.97 12.67 -5.87
CA ALA A 289 -3.40 11.32 -5.90
C ALA A 289 -3.22 10.78 -7.33
N THR A 290 -4.18 11.07 -8.23
CA THR A 290 -4.11 10.68 -9.64
C THR A 290 -2.95 11.32 -10.39
N VAL A 291 -2.81 12.64 -10.30
CA VAL A 291 -1.83 13.40 -11.10
C VAL A 291 -0.41 13.21 -10.60
N LEU A 292 -0.21 13.10 -9.28
CA LEU A 292 1.12 13.03 -8.69
C LEU A 292 1.64 11.60 -8.60
N PHE A 293 0.81 10.67 -8.12
CA PHE A 293 1.30 9.35 -7.71
C PHE A 293 0.88 8.24 -8.63
N ARG A 294 -0.41 8.19 -9.00
CA ARG A 294 -1.03 7.03 -9.65
C ARG A 294 -2.26 7.35 -10.49
N SER A 295 -2.04 7.40 -11.80
CA SER A 295 -3.05 7.66 -12.83
C SER A 295 -4.21 6.66 -12.79
N GLU A 296 -4.03 5.42 -12.31
CA GLU A 296 -5.12 4.44 -12.23
C GLU A 296 -6.27 4.87 -11.32
N ILE A 297 -6.04 5.78 -10.37
CA ILE A 297 -7.06 6.29 -9.45
C ILE A 297 -8.16 7.04 -10.20
N VAL A 298 -7.91 7.51 -11.43
CA VAL A 298 -8.94 8.11 -12.30
C VAL A 298 -10.11 7.14 -12.54
N LEU A 299 -9.82 5.84 -12.61
CA LEU A 299 -10.81 4.77 -12.80
C LEU A 299 -11.66 4.53 -11.54
N LEU A 300 -11.22 5.03 -10.38
CA LEU A 300 -12.01 5.09 -9.16
C LEU A 300 -12.77 6.42 -9.04
N LEU A 301 -12.12 7.53 -9.37
CA LEU A 301 -12.70 8.88 -9.33
C LEU A 301 -13.92 9.00 -10.26
N GLY A 302 -13.82 8.55 -11.50
CA GLY A 302 -14.89 8.65 -12.50
C GLY A 302 -16.21 8.03 -12.03
N PRO A 303 -16.23 6.74 -11.64
CA PRO A 303 -17.40 6.09 -11.08
C PRO A 303 -17.99 6.78 -9.83
N ILE A 304 -17.15 7.31 -8.93
CA ILE A 304 -17.62 8.04 -7.74
C ILE A 304 -18.33 9.35 -8.16
N VAL A 305 -17.70 10.14 -9.04
CA VAL A 305 -18.27 11.41 -9.52
C VAL A 305 -19.59 11.16 -10.26
N LEU A 306 -19.62 10.16 -11.15
CA LEU A 306 -20.84 9.78 -11.89
C LEU A 306 -21.97 9.41 -10.92
N LEU A 307 -21.67 8.63 -9.88
CA LEU A 307 -22.65 8.28 -8.86
C LEU A 307 -23.19 9.51 -8.11
N GLU A 308 -22.33 10.45 -7.73
CA GLU A 308 -22.77 11.65 -7.01
C GLU A 308 -23.53 12.65 -7.89
N LEU A 309 -23.22 12.71 -9.18
CA LEU A 309 -23.98 13.48 -10.17
C LEU A 309 -25.37 12.87 -10.39
N THR A 310 -25.47 11.55 -10.54
CA THR A 310 -26.77 10.86 -10.68
C THR A 310 -27.63 10.97 -9.43
N MET A 311 -27.01 11.03 -8.24
CA MET A 311 -27.72 11.32 -6.98
C MET A 311 -28.07 12.81 -6.79
N VAL A 312 -27.72 13.70 -7.73
CA VAL A 312 -27.98 15.16 -7.67
C VAL A 312 -27.38 15.80 -6.40
N ARG A 313 -26.27 15.24 -5.92
CA ARG A 313 -25.52 15.75 -4.76
C ARG A 313 -24.33 16.62 -5.17
N LEU A 314 -23.92 16.49 -6.42
CA LEU A 314 -22.95 17.33 -7.09
C LEU A 314 -23.57 17.94 -8.35
N HIS A 315 -23.05 19.10 -8.74
CA HIS A 315 -23.35 19.74 -10.01
C HIS A 315 -22.14 19.63 -10.94
N LEU A 316 -22.38 19.49 -12.24
CA LEU A 316 -21.33 19.25 -13.24
C LEU A 316 -20.30 20.39 -13.30
N VAL A 317 -20.76 21.65 -13.29
CA VAL A 317 -19.88 22.82 -13.42
C VAL A 317 -18.92 22.96 -12.23
N PRO A 318 -19.37 22.90 -10.95
CA PRO A 318 -18.46 22.85 -9.81
C PRO A 318 -17.45 21.70 -9.87
N VAL A 319 -17.87 20.51 -10.30
CA VAL A 319 -16.99 19.34 -10.43
C VAL A 319 -15.87 19.60 -11.45
N ILE A 320 -16.21 20.11 -12.64
CA ILE A 320 -15.22 20.42 -13.68
C ILE A 320 -14.26 21.52 -13.19
N ARG A 321 -14.80 22.60 -12.61
CA ARG A 321 -13.99 23.71 -12.10
C ARG A 321 -13.03 23.24 -11.01
N GLU A 322 -13.52 22.43 -10.07
CA GLU A 322 -12.74 21.94 -8.95
C GLU A 322 -11.69 20.92 -9.41
N GLY A 323 -12.08 19.97 -10.28
CA GLY A 323 -11.17 19.00 -10.87
C GLY A 323 -10.05 19.66 -11.68
N LEU A 324 -10.38 20.68 -12.50
CA LEU A 324 -9.39 21.44 -13.26
C LEU A 324 -8.46 22.23 -12.33
N LYS A 325 -9.01 22.90 -11.31
CA LYS A 325 -8.21 23.61 -10.30
C LYS A 325 -7.24 22.66 -9.61
N ALA A 326 -7.73 21.55 -9.09
CA ALA A 326 -6.91 20.54 -8.42
C ALA A 326 -5.84 19.96 -9.35
N GLY A 327 -6.23 19.67 -10.61
CA GLY A 327 -5.33 19.12 -11.63
C GLY A 327 -4.23 20.09 -12.06
N VAL A 328 -4.54 21.38 -12.24
CA VAL A 328 -3.54 22.40 -12.56
C VAL A 328 -2.58 22.59 -11.39
N VAL A 329 -3.08 22.64 -10.15
CA VAL A 329 -2.24 22.78 -8.96
C VAL A 329 -1.32 21.57 -8.78
N SER A 330 -1.85 20.35 -8.90
CA SER A 330 -1.03 19.13 -8.77
C SER A 330 -0.04 18.99 -9.92
N LEU A 331 -0.42 19.31 -11.16
CA LEU A 331 0.49 19.31 -12.29
C LEU A 331 1.59 20.37 -12.11
N ALA A 332 1.29 21.57 -11.63
CA ALA A 332 2.29 22.59 -11.35
C ALA A 332 3.30 22.12 -10.29
N ILE A 333 2.84 21.42 -9.25
CA ILE A 333 3.72 20.81 -8.24
C ILE A 333 4.60 19.73 -8.89
N ALA A 334 4.02 18.82 -9.67
CA ALA A 334 4.79 17.78 -10.37
C ALA A 334 5.84 18.38 -11.29
N LEU A 335 5.46 19.33 -12.15
CA LEU A 335 6.38 19.99 -13.07
C LEU A 335 7.49 20.72 -12.33
N ALA A 336 7.19 21.43 -11.23
CA ALA A 336 8.21 22.14 -10.47
C ALA A 336 9.20 21.18 -9.78
N VAL A 337 8.69 20.14 -9.11
CA VAL A 337 9.51 19.20 -8.34
C VAL A 337 10.24 18.24 -9.27
N ASP A 338 9.51 17.54 -10.13
CA ASP A 338 10.09 16.51 -10.99
C ASP A 338 11.07 17.11 -12.00
N SER A 339 10.80 18.29 -12.59
CA SER A 339 11.75 18.91 -13.53
C SER A 339 13.07 19.29 -12.85
N TRP A 340 13.02 19.71 -11.58
CA TRP A 340 14.23 20.02 -10.82
C TRP A 340 15.07 18.78 -10.58
N PHE A 341 14.47 17.71 -10.05
CA PHE A 341 15.25 16.51 -9.70
C PHE A 341 15.67 15.69 -10.92
N TRP A 342 14.83 15.61 -11.96
CA TRP A 342 15.19 14.94 -13.21
C TRP A 342 16.07 15.78 -14.14
N GLN A 343 16.39 17.03 -13.77
CA GLN A 343 17.18 17.98 -14.57
C GLN A 343 16.66 18.11 -16.03
N THR A 344 15.35 17.88 -16.21
CA THR A 344 14.69 17.85 -17.52
C THR A 344 13.51 18.81 -17.46
N PRO A 345 13.45 19.84 -18.32
CA PRO A 345 12.37 20.81 -18.28
C PRO A 345 11.03 20.12 -18.63
N TRP A 346 9.96 20.56 -17.97
CA TRP A 346 8.60 20.05 -18.17
C TRP A 346 8.41 18.55 -17.87
N MET A 347 9.19 18.02 -16.92
CA MET A 347 9.05 16.64 -16.49
C MET A 347 7.76 16.44 -15.69
N TRP A 348 6.87 15.58 -16.19
CA TRP A 348 5.74 15.03 -15.43
C TRP A 348 5.88 13.52 -15.36
N ALA A 349 6.51 13.02 -14.29
CA ALA A 349 6.91 11.63 -14.20
C ALA A 349 5.73 10.65 -14.33
N GLU A 350 4.63 10.90 -13.63
CA GLU A 350 3.44 10.05 -13.73
C GLU A 350 2.79 10.10 -15.12
N GLY A 351 2.87 11.24 -15.82
CA GLY A 351 2.43 11.35 -17.22
C GLY A 351 3.23 10.44 -18.16
N TYR A 352 4.56 10.39 -17.99
CA TYR A 352 5.42 9.47 -18.74
C TYR A 352 5.09 8.00 -18.42
N VAL A 353 4.87 7.66 -17.15
CA VAL A 353 4.48 6.31 -16.72
C VAL A 353 3.15 5.90 -17.34
N PHE A 354 2.16 6.79 -17.34
CA PHE A 354 0.86 6.57 -17.96
C PHE A 354 1.02 6.33 -19.47
N PHE A 355 1.77 7.18 -20.17
CA PHE A 355 2.01 7.04 -21.60
C PHE A 355 2.70 5.71 -21.94
N PHE A 356 3.77 5.38 -21.21
CA PHE A 356 4.54 4.14 -21.41
C PHE A 356 3.70 2.88 -21.16
N ASN A 357 2.90 2.85 -20.08
CA ASN A 357 2.19 1.63 -19.69
C ASN A 357 0.81 1.49 -20.32
N ALA A 358 0.02 2.57 -20.33
CA ALA A 358 -1.37 2.54 -20.76
C ALA A 358 -1.50 2.79 -22.27
N VAL A 359 -0.68 3.68 -22.85
CA VAL A 359 -0.77 4.03 -24.28
C VAL A 359 0.10 3.11 -25.13
N GLN A 360 1.36 2.87 -24.75
CA GLN A 360 2.26 1.99 -25.51
C GLN A 360 2.08 0.49 -25.18
N GLY A 361 1.29 0.15 -24.16
CA GLY A 361 1.01 -1.25 -23.79
C GLY A 361 2.22 -2.02 -23.23
N LYS A 362 3.29 -1.34 -22.82
CA LYS A 362 4.54 -1.98 -22.35
C LYS A 362 4.39 -2.73 -21.02
N SER A 363 3.28 -2.52 -20.32
CA SER A 363 2.95 -3.27 -19.09
C SER A 363 2.88 -4.79 -19.31
N VAL A 364 2.58 -5.25 -20.53
CA VAL A 364 2.54 -6.67 -20.92
C VAL A 364 3.88 -7.39 -20.73
N ALA A 365 5.01 -6.66 -20.85
CA ALA A 365 6.35 -7.22 -20.66
C ALA A 365 6.59 -7.76 -19.25
N TRP A 366 5.82 -7.29 -18.25
CA TRP A 366 5.91 -7.71 -16.85
C TRP A 366 4.97 -8.87 -16.53
N GLY A 367 4.45 -9.56 -17.55
CA GLY A 367 3.57 -10.71 -17.44
C GLY A 367 2.08 -10.35 -17.55
N VAL A 368 1.30 -11.28 -18.10
CA VAL A 368 -0.14 -11.14 -18.33
C VAL A 368 -0.89 -12.20 -17.52
N SER A 369 -2.06 -11.83 -17.01
CA SER A 369 -2.96 -12.78 -16.36
C SER A 369 -4.42 -12.57 -16.81
N PRO A 370 -5.27 -13.61 -16.72
CA PRO A 370 -6.68 -13.53 -17.12
C PRO A 370 -7.43 -12.37 -16.45
N TRP A 371 -8.49 -11.87 -17.10
CA TRP A 371 -9.27 -10.74 -16.60
C TRP A 371 -9.82 -10.99 -15.18
N HIS A 372 -10.26 -12.22 -14.89
CA HIS A 372 -10.86 -12.58 -13.60
C HIS A 372 -9.85 -12.69 -12.44
N THR A 373 -8.54 -12.62 -12.69
CA THR A 373 -7.48 -12.82 -11.68
C THR A 373 -7.61 -11.87 -10.47
N TYR A 374 -8.10 -10.65 -10.69
CA TYR A 374 -8.40 -9.74 -9.57
C TYR A 374 -9.45 -10.31 -8.63
N PHE A 375 -10.54 -10.85 -9.16
CA PHE A 375 -11.65 -11.39 -8.37
C PHE A 375 -11.34 -12.77 -7.77
N THR A 376 -10.61 -13.62 -8.50
CA THR A 376 -10.37 -15.00 -8.08
C THR A 376 -9.15 -15.16 -7.17
N THR A 377 -8.12 -14.32 -7.34
CA THR A 377 -6.82 -14.54 -6.71
C THR A 377 -6.37 -13.33 -5.89
N LEU A 378 -6.35 -12.14 -6.48
CA LEU A 378 -5.70 -10.98 -5.84
C LEU A 378 -6.56 -10.37 -4.73
N LEU A 379 -7.86 -10.13 -4.93
CA LEU A 379 -8.76 -9.61 -3.90
C LEU A 379 -8.92 -10.56 -2.71
N PRO A 380 -9.14 -11.88 -2.90
CA PRO A 380 -9.16 -12.83 -1.80
C PRO A 380 -7.84 -12.84 -1.03
N LYS A 381 -6.71 -12.78 -1.73
CA LYS A 381 -5.37 -12.75 -1.12
C LYS A 381 -5.18 -11.52 -0.22
N ILE A 382 -5.53 -10.33 -0.68
CA ILE A 382 -5.27 -9.10 0.09
C ILE A 382 -6.29 -8.83 1.19
N SER A 383 -7.51 -9.35 1.07
CA SER A 383 -8.61 -9.03 1.98
C SER A 383 -8.92 -10.15 2.98
N GLY A 384 -8.57 -11.40 2.66
CA GLY A 384 -8.85 -12.57 3.50
C GLY A 384 -10.33 -12.67 3.88
N LEU A 385 -10.61 -12.85 5.17
CA LEU A 385 -11.97 -12.92 5.73
C LEU A 385 -12.81 -11.66 5.50
N ALA A 386 -12.19 -10.51 5.22
CA ALA A 386 -12.93 -9.27 4.99
C ALA A 386 -13.76 -9.31 3.70
N LEU A 387 -13.31 -10.04 2.67
CA LEU A 387 -14.00 -10.10 1.37
C LEU A 387 -15.41 -10.74 1.46
N PRO A 388 -15.58 -11.99 1.93
CA PRO A 388 -16.92 -12.58 2.03
C PRO A 388 -17.83 -11.81 2.97
N LEU A 389 -17.30 -11.24 4.05
CA LEU A 389 -18.07 -10.40 4.97
C LEU A 389 -18.50 -9.08 4.30
N ALA A 390 -17.66 -8.46 3.47
CA ALA A 390 -18.02 -7.27 2.71
C ALA A 390 -19.13 -7.56 1.70
N LEU A 391 -19.10 -8.70 1.02
CA LEU A 391 -20.18 -9.12 0.11
C LEU A 391 -21.49 -9.31 0.88
N GLY A 392 -21.46 -9.89 2.08
CA GLY A 392 -22.62 -9.95 2.97
C GLY A 392 -23.17 -8.55 3.33
N ALA A 393 -22.28 -7.57 3.57
CA ALA A 393 -22.69 -6.22 3.90
C ALA A 393 -23.37 -5.50 2.73
N VAL A 394 -23.03 -5.82 1.47
CA VAL A 394 -23.75 -5.30 0.30
C VAL A 394 -25.23 -5.69 0.35
N ALA A 395 -25.54 -6.91 0.79
CA ALA A 395 -26.92 -7.35 0.96
C ALA A 395 -27.60 -6.68 2.19
N ILE A 396 -26.89 -6.63 3.32
CA ILE A 396 -27.42 -6.21 4.63
C ILE A 396 -27.60 -4.69 4.75
N GLU A 397 -26.67 -3.89 4.24
CA GLU A 397 -26.59 -2.46 4.50
C GLU A 397 -26.69 -1.65 3.18
N PRO A 398 -27.89 -1.12 2.84
CA PRO A 398 -28.08 -0.35 1.61
C PRO A 398 -27.15 0.86 1.48
N ARG A 399 -26.81 1.52 2.59
CA ARG A 399 -25.88 2.66 2.60
C ARG A 399 -24.48 2.28 2.13
N PHE A 400 -24.08 1.01 2.31
CA PHE A 400 -22.77 0.52 1.92
C PHE A 400 -22.63 0.33 0.41
N ARG A 401 -23.73 0.02 -0.28
CA ARG A 401 -23.76 -0.19 -1.75
C ARG A 401 -23.23 1.02 -2.52
N ARG A 402 -23.45 2.23 -1.98
CA ARG A 402 -22.91 3.49 -2.51
C ARG A 402 -21.39 3.49 -2.63
N TYR A 403 -20.68 2.82 -1.72
CA TYR A 403 -19.21 2.76 -1.71
C TYR A 403 -18.69 1.58 -2.54
N MET A 404 -19.35 0.42 -2.44
CA MET A 404 -18.92 -0.78 -3.15
C MET A 404 -19.17 -0.73 -4.65
N LEU A 405 -20.19 -0.01 -5.12
CA LEU A 405 -20.49 0.08 -6.54
C LEU A 405 -19.33 0.73 -7.33
N PRO A 406 -18.82 1.93 -6.97
CA PRO A 406 -17.62 2.50 -7.58
C PRO A 406 -16.37 1.62 -7.43
N ALA A 407 -16.18 1.00 -6.27
CA ALA A 407 -15.05 0.10 -6.04
C ALA A 407 -15.07 -1.14 -6.97
N GLY A 408 -16.26 -1.72 -7.19
CA GLY A 408 -16.46 -2.83 -8.11
C GLY A 408 -16.25 -2.41 -9.57
N MET A 409 -16.76 -1.23 -9.97
CA MET A 409 -16.51 -0.66 -11.30
C MET A 409 -15.02 -0.41 -11.56
N PHE A 410 -14.31 0.13 -10.56
CA PHE A 410 -12.86 0.34 -10.64
C PHE A 410 -12.10 -0.96 -10.88
N VAL A 411 -12.35 -2.01 -10.07
CA VAL A 411 -11.69 -3.31 -10.24
C VAL A 411 -12.07 -3.95 -11.59
N GLY A 412 -13.34 -3.85 -11.98
CA GLY A 412 -13.83 -4.36 -13.26
C GLY A 412 -13.15 -3.69 -14.46
N ALA A 413 -13.04 -2.36 -14.45
CA ALA A 413 -12.36 -1.60 -15.49
C ALA A 413 -10.86 -1.94 -15.54
N TYR A 414 -10.19 -2.00 -14.38
CA TYR A 414 -8.77 -2.33 -14.31
C TYR A 414 -8.47 -3.78 -14.73
N SER A 415 -9.45 -4.69 -14.62
CA SER A 415 -9.32 -6.11 -15.00
C SER A 415 -9.12 -6.34 -16.50
N PHE A 416 -9.45 -5.36 -17.34
CA PHE A 416 -9.21 -5.43 -18.79
C PHE A 416 -7.74 -5.22 -19.17
N LEU A 417 -6.90 -4.69 -18.26
CA LEU A 417 -5.47 -4.58 -18.51
C LEU A 417 -4.79 -5.96 -18.37
N GLY A 418 -3.88 -6.28 -19.29
CA GLY A 418 -3.21 -7.58 -19.33
C GLY A 418 -2.39 -7.87 -18.08
N HIS A 419 -1.56 -6.90 -17.69
CA HIS A 419 -0.74 -6.98 -16.48
C HIS A 419 -1.57 -6.68 -15.24
N LYS A 420 -1.43 -7.51 -14.21
CA LYS A 420 -2.21 -7.40 -12.97
C LYS A 420 -1.36 -7.61 -11.76
N GLU A 421 -1.48 -6.68 -10.83
CA GLU A 421 -0.85 -6.75 -9.53
C GLU A 421 -1.81 -6.26 -8.46
N TRP A 422 -1.69 -6.85 -7.27
CA TRP A 422 -2.57 -6.55 -6.15
C TRP A 422 -2.49 -5.07 -5.72
N ARG A 423 -1.32 -4.44 -5.88
CA ARG A 423 -1.07 -3.05 -5.46
C ARG A 423 -1.91 -2.04 -6.23
N PHE A 424 -2.23 -2.31 -7.50
CA PHE A 424 -3.06 -1.43 -8.31
C PHE A 424 -4.49 -1.32 -7.79
N VAL A 425 -5.00 -2.35 -7.11
CA VAL A 425 -6.35 -2.36 -6.54
C VAL A 425 -6.39 -2.17 -5.02
N ILE A 426 -5.27 -1.84 -4.38
CA ILE A 426 -5.17 -1.72 -2.92
C ILE A 426 -6.17 -0.70 -2.33
N TYR A 427 -6.59 0.28 -3.13
CA TYR A 427 -7.55 1.33 -2.76
C TYR A 427 -8.93 0.79 -2.37
N VAL A 428 -9.29 -0.45 -2.75
CA VAL A 428 -10.58 -1.04 -2.36
C VAL A 428 -10.54 -1.75 -1.00
N VAL A 429 -9.34 -2.08 -0.49
CA VAL A 429 -9.15 -2.80 0.79
C VAL A 429 -9.82 -2.08 1.97
N PRO A 430 -9.67 -0.75 2.16
CA PRO A 430 -10.36 -0.04 3.23
C PRO A 430 -11.89 -0.17 3.16
N LEU A 431 -12.47 -0.18 1.95
CA LEU A 431 -13.91 -0.33 1.76
C LEU A 431 -14.38 -1.76 2.06
N LEU A 432 -13.58 -2.77 1.70
CA LEU A 432 -13.83 -4.16 2.07
C LEU A 432 -13.78 -4.35 3.60
N ASN A 433 -12.85 -3.71 4.28
CA ASN A 433 -12.78 -3.74 5.75
C ASN A 433 -13.99 -3.08 6.41
N LEU A 434 -14.51 -2.00 5.83
CA LEU A 434 -15.75 -1.38 6.27
C LEU A 434 -16.93 -2.36 6.11
N GLY A 435 -17.02 -3.02 4.96
CA GLY A 435 -18.05 -4.05 4.72
C GLY A 435 -17.97 -5.17 5.76
N ALA A 436 -16.76 -5.65 6.05
CA ALA A 436 -16.56 -6.66 7.09
C ALA A 436 -17.03 -6.18 8.47
N ALA A 437 -16.70 -4.95 8.85
CA ALA A 437 -17.14 -4.34 10.10
C ALA A 437 -18.67 -4.19 10.20
N LEU A 438 -19.34 -3.86 9.09
CA LEU A 438 -20.80 -3.79 9.01
C LEU A 438 -21.45 -5.15 9.24
N SER A 439 -20.97 -6.18 8.54
CA SER A 439 -21.46 -7.56 8.71
C SER A 439 -21.24 -8.09 10.13
N LEU A 440 -20.05 -7.88 10.70
CA LEU A 440 -19.76 -8.26 12.08
C LEU A 440 -20.70 -7.54 13.06
N SER A 441 -20.89 -6.23 12.90
CA SER A 441 -21.80 -5.47 13.76
C SER A 441 -23.24 -5.97 13.68
N TRP A 442 -23.70 -6.31 12.47
CA TRP A 442 -25.05 -6.83 12.26
C TRP A 442 -25.23 -8.22 12.90
N ILE A 443 -24.26 -9.13 12.72
CA ILE A 443 -24.29 -10.47 13.33
C ILE A 443 -24.28 -10.36 14.86
N SER A 444 -23.39 -9.56 15.43
CA SER A 444 -23.26 -9.39 16.89
C SER A 444 -24.51 -8.80 17.56
N LYS A 445 -25.37 -8.11 16.82
CA LYS A 445 -26.64 -7.57 17.36
C LYS A 445 -27.74 -8.63 17.44
N ARG A 446 -27.64 -9.74 16.71
CA ARG A 446 -28.63 -10.83 16.74
C ARG A 446 -28.42 -11.69 17.99
N LYS A 447 -29.52 -12.03 18.67
CA LYS A 447 -29.48 -12.72 19.98
C LYS A 447 -29.69 -14.23 19.91
N THR A 448 -30.04 -14.79 18.76
CA THR A 448 -30.25 -16.24 18.63
C THR A 448 -28.93 -17.00 18.80
N LEU A 449 -29.01 -18.25 19.28
CA LEU A 449 -27.84 -19.09 19.51
C LEU A 449 -26.98 -19.23 18.24
N VAL A 450 -27.62 -19.41 17.08
CA VAL A 450 -26.94 -19.52 15.78
C VAL A 450 -26.06 -18.30 15.49
N TYR A 451 -26.59 -17.09 15.64
CA TYR A 451 -25.81 -15.87 15.41
C TYR A 451 -24.76 -15.62 16.48
N ARG A 452 -24.98 -16.06 17.72
CA ARG A 452 -23.95 -16.02 18.78
C ARG A 452 -22.78 -16.93 18.42
N VAL A 453 -23.05 -18.18 18.05
CA VAL A 453 -22.01 -19.14 17.61
C VAL A 453 -21.29 -18.59 16.38
N LEU A 454 -22.01 -18.14 15.36
CA LEU A 454 -21.42 -17.53 14.17
C LEU A 454 -20.53 -16.32 14.53
N GLY A 455 -20.99 -15.45 15.44
CA GLY A 455 -20.20 -14.33 15.94
C GLY A 455 -18.89 -14.79 16.56
N TRP A 456 -18.93 -15.75 17.49
CA TRP A 456 -17.71 -16.32 18.10
C TRP A 456 -16.79 -16.95 17.06
N THR A 457 -17.32 -17.71 16.10
CA THR A 457 -16.54 -18.30 15.01
C THR A 457 -15.85 -17.23 14.16
N LEU A 458 -16.54 -16.13 13.83
CA LEU A 458 -15.96 -15.04 13.04
C LEU A 458 -14.87 -14.28 13.81
N PHE A 459 -15.08 -13.99 15.11
CA PHE A 459 -14.05 -13.37 15.94
C PHE A 459 -12.83 -14.30 16.15
N ALA A 460 -13.06 -15.60 16.34
CA ALA A 460 -11.99 -16.59 16.35
C ALA A 460 -11.24 -16.63 15.00
N GLY A 461 -11.97 -16.53 13.89
CA GLY A 461 -11.42 -16.41 12.55
C GLY A 461 -10.55 -15.16 12.38
N LEU A 462 -10.94 -14.00 12.92
CA LEU A 462 -10.09 -12.80 12.95
C LEU A 462 -8.80 -13.05 13.76
N GLY A 463 -8.89 -13.77 14.89
CA GLY A 463 -7.73 -14.21 15.67
C GLY A 463 -6.77 -15.10 14.86
N LEU A 464 -7.30 -16.08 14.13
CA LEU A 464 -6.52 -16.91 13.21
C LEU A 464 -5.91 -16.09 12.07
N ASN A 465 -6.63 -15.10 11.53
CA ASN A 465 -6.11 -14.22 10.50
C ASN A 465 -4.96 -13.34 11.01
N MET A 466 -5.00 -12.91 12.28
CA MET A 466 -3.89 -12.22 12.93
C MET A 466 -2.64 -13.11 12.98
N LEU A 467 -2.78 -14.36 13.44
CA LEU A 467 -1.68 -15.32 13.47
C LEU A 467 -1.12 -15.57 12.06
N ALA A 468 -1.99 -15.74 11.08
CA ALA A 468 -1.60 -15.88 9.67
C ALA A 468 -0.89 -14.63 9.13
N SER A 469 -1.28 -13.44 9.58
CA SER A 469 -0.64 -12.17 9.21
C SER A 469 0.78 -12.06 9.77
N LEU A 470 0.96 -12.41 11.06
CA LEU A 470 2.28 -12.44 11.70
C LEU A 470 3.20 -13.48 11.05
N ALA A 471 2.67 -14.68 10.78
CA ALA A 471 3.37 -15.71 10.02
C ALA A 471 3.78 -15.24 8.62
N GLN A 472 2.89 -14.58 7.88
CA GLN A 472 3.22 -14.00 6.57
C GLN A 472 4.31 -12.94 6.67
N SER A 473 4.30 -12.09 7.71
CA SER A 473 5.36 -11.10 7.94
C SER A 473 6.71 -11.77 8.22
N TRP A 474 6.71 -12.82 9.06
CA TRP A 474 7.91 -13.60 9.36
C TRP A 474 8.49 -14.26 8.12
N ILE A 475 7.67 -15.00 7.36
CA ILE A 475 8.08 -15.63 6.10
C ILE A 475 8.57 -14.57 5.11
N SER A 476 7.89 -13.43 5.04
CA SER A 476 8.26 -12.36 4.10
C SER A 476 9.62 -11.74 4.41
N SER A 477 10.12 -11.82 5.65
CA SER A 477 11.44 -11.29 6.05
C SER A 477 12.62 -11.99 5.38
N TYR A 478 12.44 -13.21 4.86
CA TYR A 478 13.48 -13.98 4.16
C TYR A 478 13.63 -13.60 2.68
N ASN A 479 12.81 -12.66 2.18
CA ASN A 479 12.89 -12.22 0.77
C ASN A 479 13.96 -11.14 0.52
N TYR A 480 14.86 -10.87 1.47
CA TYR A 480 15.84 -9.79 1.37
C TYR A 480 17.30 -10.25 1.53
N PRO A 481 17.78 -11.24 0.72
CA PRO A 481 19.16 -11.70 0.82
C PRO A 481 20.19 -10.62 0.45
N GLY A 482 19.93 -9.74 -0.53
CA GLY A 482 20.88 -8.69 -0.92
C GLY A 482 21.17 -7.70 0.20
N GLY A 483 20.12 -7.18 0.86
CA GLY A 483 20.30 -6.29 2.00
C GLY A 483 21.04 -6.94 3.17
N GLN A 484 20.82 -8.24 3.40
CA GLN A 484 21.57 -9.02 4.39
C GLN A 484 23.02 -9.21 3.97
N ALA A 485 23.28 -9.49 2.69
CA ALA A 485 24.64 -9.65 2.16
C ALA A 485 25.47 -8.38 2.29
N LEU A 486 24.88 -7.21 2.07
CA LEU A 486 25.57 -5.93 2.26
C LEU A 486 25.98 -5.72 3.72
N LEU A 487 25.11 -6.01 4.69
CA LEU A 487 25.46 -5.92 6.11
C LEU A 487 26.54 -6.92 6.49
N ARG A 488 26.44 -8.16 6.02
CA ARG A 488 27.39 -9.22 6.33
C ARG A 488 28.76 -8.96 5.73
N LEU A 489 28.81 -8.38 4.53
CA LEU A 489 30.07 -7.90 3.94
C LEU A 489 30.76 -6.89 4.85
N HIS A 490 30.03 -5.92 5.40
CA HIS A 490 30.59 -4.97 6.34
C HIS A 490 31.05 -5.67 7.62
N GLU A 491 30.26 -6.56 8.21
CA GLU A 491 30.66 -7.31 9.41
C GLU A 491 31.97 -8.12 9.23
N LEU A 492 32.18 -8.70 8.05
CA LEU A 492 33.35 -9.53 7.74
C LEU A 492 34.61 -8.69 7.47
N GLU A 493 34.48 -7.58 6.74
CA GLU A 493 35.61 -6.92 6.08
C GLU A 493 35.91 -5.50 6.59
N LEU A 494 35.04 -4.87 7.40
CA LEU A 494 35.30 -3.51 7.94
C LEU A 494 36.60 -3.42 8.74
N GLY A 495 36.94 -4.50 9.47
CA GLY A 495 38.15 -4.58 10.28
C GLY A 495 39.41 -4.91 9.49
N GLN A 496 39.28 -5.33 8.23
CA GLN A 496 40.38 -5.81 7.38
C GLN A 496 40.73 -4.82 6.26
N PHE A 497 39.76 -4.02 5.81
CA PHE A 497 39.90 -3.10 4.67
C PHE A 497 39.62 -1.66 5.07
N VAL A 498 40.64 -0.81 4.93
CA VAL A 498 40.50 0.66 5.06
C VAL A 498 39.73 1.24 3.86
N ALA A 499 39.83 0.59 2.70
CA ALA A 499 39.23 0.98 1.43
C ALA A 499 38.73 -0.27 0.69
N ALA A 500 37.52 -0.22 0.11
CA ALA A 500 36.99 -1.31 -0.71
C ALA A 500 36.08 -0.77 -1.82
N ALA A 501 36.23 -1.31 -3.03
CA ALA A 501 35.30 -1.11 -4.13
C ALA A 501 34.37 -2.33 -4.23
N VAL A 502 33.07 -2.11 -4.05
CA VAL A 502 32.05 -3.16 -4.00
C VAL A 502 31.14 -3.04 -5.21
N HIS A 503 31.05 -4.11 -5.99
CA HIS A 503 30.02 -4.24 -7.01
C HIS A 503 28.76 -4.90 -6.43
N ILE A 504 27.60 -4.31 -6.71
CA ILE A 504 26.29 -4.80 -6.29
C ILE A 504 25.55 -5.23 -7.55
N ASP A 505 25.31 -6.53 -7.71
CA ASP A 505 24.55 -7.02 -8.85
C ASP A 505 23.06 -6.65 -8.76
N GLY A 506 22.37 -6.75 -9.89
CA GLY A 506 20.93 -6.47 -9.98
C GLY A 506 20.13 -7.28 -8.97
N ALA A 507 20.42 -8.57 -8.79
CA ALA A 507 19.70 -9.41 -7.84
C ALA A 507 19.87 -8.94 -6.38
N ALA A 508 21.06 -8.51 -5.96
CA ALA A 508 21.30 -7.94 -4.64
C ALA A 508 20.60 -6.58 -4.48
N ALA A 509 20.64 -5.72 -5.51
CA ALA A 509 19.94 -4.45 -5.55
C ALA A 509 18.41 -4.63 -5.39
N GLU A 510 17.82 -5.57 -6.11
CA GLU A 510 16.38 -5.88 -6.08
C GLU A 510 15.93 -6.54 -4.78
N THR A 511 16.86 -7.12 -4.02
CA THR A 511 16.60 -7.87 -2.79
C THR A 511 17.13 -7.18 -1.52
N GLY A 512 17.26 -5.86 -1.56
CA GLY A 512 17.34 -5.04 -0.34
C GLY A 512 18.62 -4.26 -0.12
N CYS A 513 19.58 -4.30 -1.05
CA CYS A 513 20.69 -3.33 -1.03
C CYS A 513 20.13 -1.93 -1.30
N SER A 514 20.47 -0.97 -0.45
CA SER A 514 20.07 0.44 -0.56
C SER A 514 21.23 1.36 -0.16
N ARG A 515 21.21 2.62 -0.60
CA ARG A 515 22.22 3.61 -0.21
C ARG A 515 22.19 3.92 1.29
N PHE A 516 21.04 3.73 1.94
CA PHE A 516 20.99 3.77 3.41
C PHE A 516 21.85 2.69 4.05
N GLY A 517 22.00 1.52 3.42
CA GLY A 517 22.86 0.43 3.89
C GLY A 517 24.34 0.59 3.54
N GLU A 518 24.69 1.55 2.69
CA GLU A 518 26.08 1.82 2.30
C GLU A 518 26.81 2.59 3.41
N LEU A 519 28.12 2.36 3.53
CA LEU A 519 28.97 3.15 4.42
C LEU A 519 29.20 4.52 3.78
N ALA A 520 29.07 5.59 4.56
CA ALA A 520 29.40 6.90 4.04
C ALA A 520 30.90 7.01 3.76
N SER A 521 31.24 7.77 2.74
CA SER A 521 32.63 8.12 2.43
C SER A 521 33.38 8.73 3.64
N ALA A 522 32.67 9.38 4.57
CA ALA A 522 33.20 10.01 5.78
C ALA A 522 33.27 9.09 7.02
N SER A 523 32.75 7.86 6.95
CA SER A 523 32.86 6.85 8.03
C SER A 523 34.06 5.92 7.84
N SER A 524 34.91 6.16 6.84
CA SER A 524 36.25 5.57 6.82
C SER A 524 37.08 6.22 7.93
N PRO A 525 37.71 5.46 8.83
CA PRO A 525 38.48 6.00 9.96
C PRO A 525 39.69 6.84 9.52
N ASN A 526 39.99 6.93 8.21
CA ASN A 526 41.07 7.74 7.66
C ASN A 526 40.58 8.57 6.46
N LEU A 527 40.40 9.87 6.67
CA LEU A 527 40.02 10.88 5.66
C LEU A 527 41.05 11.04 4.50
N HIS A 528 42.16 10.29 4.54
CA HIS A 528 43.28 10.36 3.59
C HIS A 528 43.45 9.12 2.70
N SER A 529 42.58 8.11 2.82
CA SER A 529 42.61 6.88 2.02
C SER A 529 41.26 6.68 1.34
N THR A 530 41.25 6.17 0.10
CA THR A 530 40.05 5.98 -0.73
C THR A 530 38.90 5.35 0.08
N PRO A 531 37.70 5.95 0.10
CA PRO A 531 36.58 5.44 0.88
C PRO A 531 36.05 4.12 0.31
N TRP A 532 35.20 3.44 1.08
CA TRP A 532 34.35 2.38 0.52
C TRP A 532 33.46 2.96 -0.59
N THR A 533 33.48 2.36 -1.77
CA THR A 533 32.68 2.77 -2.92
C THR A 533 31.79 1.63 -3.38
N TYR A 534 30.55 1.95 -3.73
CA TYR A 534 29.56 0.99 -4.19
C TYR A 534 29.15 1.33 -5.62
N SER A 535 29.10 0.32 -6.48
CA SER A 535 28.70 0.48 -7.88
C SER A 535 27.70 -0.60 -8.25
N LYS A 536 26.63 -0.21 -8.95
CA LYS A 536 25.61 -1.12 -9.49
C LYS A 536 25.68 -1.20 -11.02
N ASP A 537 26.85 -0.92 -11.61
CA ASP A 537 26.97 -0.79 -13.06
C ASP A 537 26.60 -2.10 -13.79
N GLU A 538 25.42 -2.09 -14.41
CA GLU A 538 24.84 -3.22 -15.14
C GLU A 538 25.41 -3.37 -16.56
N SER A 539 26.28 -2.46 -17.02
CA SER A 539 26.91 -2.54 -18.35
C SER A 539 28.02 -3.59 -18.41
N HIS A 540 28.47 -4.07 -17.25
CA HIS A 540 29.47 -5.11 -17.12
C HIS A 540 29.01 -6.43 -17.75
N THR A 541 29.77 -6.90 -18.74
CA THR A 541 29.45 -8.12 -19.50
C THR A 541 30.60 -9.10 -19.54
N HIS A 542 31.84 -8.62 -19.39
CA HIS A 542 33.04 -9.42 -19.41
C HIS A 542 33.67 -9.50 -18.03
N ARG A 543 34.30 -10.64 -17.73
CA ARG A 543 34.97 -10.89 -16.45
C ARG A 543 36.00 -9.81 -16.08
N ARG A 544 36.76 -9.32 -17.07
CA ARG A 544 37.77 -8.27 -16.88
C ARG A 544 37.20 -6.97 -16.33
N ASP A 545 35.93 -6.69 -16.60
CA ASP A 545 35.33 -5.43 -16.20
C ASP A 545 35.14 -5.38 -14.67
N TYR A 546 34.96 -6.56 -14.05
CA TYR A 546 34.83 -6.71 -12.60
C TYR A 546 36.15 -6.62 -11.85
N LEU A 547 37.29 -6.64 -12.56
CA LEU A 547 38.60 -6.61 -11.92
C LEU A 547 38.83 -5.29 -11.19
N ASN A 548 38.12 -4.22 -11.48
CA ASN A 548 38.27 -2.97 -10.72
C ASN A 548 37.64 -3.01 -9.33
N TYR A 549 36.91 -4.09 -8.99
CA TYR A 549 36.26 -4.26 -7.70
C TYR A 549 37.04 -5.19 -6.78
N THR A 550 37.03 -4.83 -5.51
CA THR A 550 37.60 -5.61 -4.41
C THR A 550 36.66 -6.73 -3.96
N HIS A 551 35.36 -6.43 -3.96
CA HIS A 551 34.30 -7.30 -3.46
C HIS A 551 33.11 -7.29 -4.42
N LEU A 552 32.40 -8.42 -4.49
CA LEU A 552 31.18 -8.57 -5.27
C LEU A 552 30.06 -9.10 -4.37
N LEU A 553 28.88 -8.50 -4.50
CA LEU A 553 27.62 -9.12 -4.12
C LEU A 553 26.97 -9.61 -5.41
N THR A 554 26.92 -10.92 -5.61
CA THR A 554 26.52 -11.51 -6.89
C THR A 554 25.63 -12.73 -6.71
N SER A 555 24.67 -12.90 -7.60
CA SER A 555 23.83 -14.10 -7.77
C SER A 555 24.47 -15.14 -8.70
N LYS A 556 25.63 -14.83 -9.33
CA LYS A 556 26.31 -15.67 -10.31
C LYS A 556 27.77 -15.95 -9.89
N PRO A 557 28.01 -16.68 -8.78
CA PRO A 557 29.35 -16.90 -8.26
C PRO A 557 30.27 -17.64 -9.23
N GLU A 558 29.73 -18.59 -10.01
CA GLU A 558 30.48 -19.38 -10.99
C GLU A 558 31.15 -18.54 -12.08
N PHE A 559 30.57 -17.38 -12.42
CA PHE A 559 31.14 -16.46 -13.41
C PHE A 559 32.43 -15.79 -12.92
N HIS A 560 32.60 -15.66 -11.60
CA HIS A 560 33.70 -14.90 -10.97
C HIS A 560 34.76 -15.79 -10.28
N LYS A 561 34.57 -17.11 -10.24
CA LYS A 561 35.35 -18.06 -9.42
C LYS A 561 36.87 -18.04 -9.61
N ASP A 562 37.31 -17.66 -10.80
CA ASP A 562 38.72 -17.65 -11.15
C ASP A 562 39.44 -16.36 -10.67
N ASP A 563 38.71 -15.26 -10.43
CA ASP A 563 39.27 -13.98 -9.92
C ASP A 563 38.86 -13.69 -8.46
N PHE A 564 37.80 -14.33 -7.98
CA PHE A 564 37.22 -14.05 -6.68
C PHE A 564 37.00 -15.34 -5.87
N ILE A 565 37.23 -15.26 -4.56
CA ILE A 565 36.85 -16.28 -3.57
C ILE A 565 35.48 -15.98 -2.99
N ILE A 566 34.73 -17.03 -2.68
CA ILE A 566 33.47 -16.92 -1.93
C ILE A 566 33.83 -16.80 -0.43
N LEU A 567 33.34 -15.75 0.22
CA LEU A 567 33.47 -15.55 1.66
C LEU A 567 32.29 -16.18 2.40
N GLU A 568 31.06 -15.84 2.01
CA GLU A 568 29.83 -16.32 2.64
C GLU A 568 28.72 -16.41 1.57
N THR A 569 27.78 -17.33 1.76
CA THR A 569 26.56 -17.43 0.97
C THR A 569 25.38 -17.00 1.82
N ILE A 570 24.59 -16.06 1.32
CA ILE A 570 23.37 -15.59 1.99
C ILE A 570 22.16 -16.27 1.38
N ASP A 571 21.47 -17.01 2.23
CA ASP A 571 20.26 -17.71 1.86
C ASP A 571 19.06 -16.75 1.78
N GLY A 572 18.22 -16.97 0.78
CA GLY A 572 16.92 -16.31 0.62
C GLY A 572 15.78 -17.31 0.59
N TYR A 573 14.54 -16.81 0.63
CA TYR A 573 13.35 -17.63 0.55
C TYR A 573 13.30 -18.48 -0.74
N ALA A 574 13.21 -19.80 -0.60
CA ALA A 574 13.08 -20.76 -1.70
C ALA A 574 11.68 -21.40 -1.76
N GLY A 575 11.02 -21.57 -0.61
CA GLY A 575 9.69 -22.16 -0.55
C GLY A 575 9.22 -22.51 0.86
N MET A 576 8.19 -23.35 0.93
CA MET A 576 7.63 -23.84 2.19
C MET A 576 7.52 -25.36 2.14
N LYS A 577 7.95 -26.03 3.22
CA LYS A 577 7.80 -27.47 3.42
C LYS A 577 6.80 -27.71 4.55
N ARG A 578 5.93 -28.71 4.38
CA ARG A 578 4.98 -29.11 5.44
C ARG A 578 5.67 -30.09 6.38
N VAL A 579 5.50 -29.88 7.67
CA VAL A 579 6.00 -30.80 8.71
C VAL A 579 4.84 -31.66 9.23
N PRO A 580 5.01 -32.99 9.37
CA PRO A 580 3.99 -33.84 9.97
C PRO A 580 3.66 -33.42 11.40
N LEU A 581 2.36 -33.33 11.74
CA LEU A 581 1.89 -32.87 13.06
C LEU A 581 2.41 -33.71 14.24
N GLY A 582 2.70 -35.00 14.02
CA GLY A 582 3.26 -35.89 15.05
C GLY A 582 4.64 -35.42 15.53
N GLN A 583 5.51 -34.99 14.61
CA GLN A 583 6.85 -34.50 14.92
C GLN A 583 6.82 -33.17 15.69
N ILE A 584 5.84 -32.32 15.38
CA ILE A 584 5.65 -31.00 16.02
C ILE A 584 5.22 -31.16 17.48
N ARG A 585 4.38 -32.15 17.79
CA ARG A 585 3.89 -32.37 19.16
C ARG A 585 5.03 -32.60 20.14
N GLU A 586 6.04 -33.36 19.73
CA GLU A 586 7.20 -33.70 20.55
C GLU A 586 8.18 -32.53 20.63
N THR A 587 8.56 -31.96 19.48
CA THR A 587 9.54 -30.86 19.39
C THR A 587 9.03 -29.56 20.00
N CYS A 588 7.76 -29.21 19.79
CA CYS A 588 7.18 -27.98 20.33
C CYS A 588 7.04 -28.03 21.86
N SER A 589 6.68 -29.18 22.43
CA SER A 589 6.64 -29.37 23.89
C SER A 589 8.01 -29.15 24.51
N GLN A 590 9.06 -29.71 23.90
CA GLN A 590 10.45 -29.53 24.34
C GLN A 590 10.91 -28.07 24.20
N ALA A 591 10.57 -27.40 23.10
CA ALA A 591 10.88 -25.98 22.89
C ALA A 591 10.20 -25.10 23.95
N PHE A 592 8.92 -25.29 24.23
CA PHE A 592 8.22 -24.55 25.30
C PHE A 592 8.78 -24.84 26.70
N HIS A 593 9.22 -26.06 26.98
CA HIS A 593 9.90 -26.39 28.24
C HIS A 593 11.28 -25.74 28.37
N ALA A 594 12.04 -25.60 27.29
CA ALA A 594 13.30 -24.86 27.27
C ALA A 594 13.07 -23.36 27.46
N VAL A 595 12.09 -22.80 26.74
CA VAL A 595 11.63 -21.41 26.84
C VAL A 595 11.15 -21.05 28.25
N GLY A 596 10.43 -21.97 28.92
CA GLY A 596 9.94 -21.77 30.28
C GLY A 596 11.03 -21.73 31.36
N LYS A 597 12.25 -22.20 31.05
CA LYS A 597 13.41 -22.15 31.95
C LYS A 597 14.29 -20.92 31.70
N ASP A 598 14.39 -20.45 30.47
CA ASP A 598 15.12 -19.24 30.09
C ASP A 598 14.17 -18.07 29.80
N VAL A 599 13.60 -17.47 30.86
CA VAL A 599 12.80 -16.22 30.77
C VAL A 599 13.71 -14.99 30.60
N SER A 600 14.72 -15.09 29.72
CA SER A 600 15.62 -13.98 29.40
C SER A 600 15.16 -13.26 28.13
N SER A 601 15.63 -12.03 27.92
CA SER A 601 15.40 -11.19 26.74
C SER A 601 15.74 -11.86 25.39
N SER A 602 16.40 -13.03 25.40
CA SER A 602 16.73 -13.84 24.24
C SER A 602 15.53 -14.41 23.48
N LEU A 603 14.37 -14.60 24.13
CA LEU A 603 13.17 -15.15 23.48
C LEU A 603 12.57 -14.24 22.41
N PHE A 604 12.69 -12.93 22.60
CA PHE A 604 12.26 -11.93 21.63
C PHE A 604 13.36 -11.59 20.61
N SER A 605 14.52 -12.26 20.70
CA SER A 605 15.53 -12.18 19.65
C SER A 605 15.04 -12.90 18.40
N ARG A 606 15.56 -12.47 17.24
CA ARG A 606 15.26 -13.12 15.95
C ARG A 606 15.63 -14.62 15.96
N GLN A 607 16.67 -15.00 16.68
CA GLN A 607 17.12 -16.39 16.85
C GLN A 607 16.16 -17.21 17.74
N GLY A 608 15.64 -16.62 18.82
CA GLY A 608 14.64 -17.27 19.67
C GLY A 608 13.33 -17.52 18.91
N LEU A 609 12.89 -16.53 18.13
CA LEU A 609 11.70 -16.65 17.28
C LEU A 609 11.88 -17.65 16.13
N SER A 610 13.07 -17.73 15.51
CA SER A 610 13.33 -18.74 14.49
C SER A 610 13.32 -20.15 15.08
N ALA A 611 13.95 -20.36 16.24
CA ALA A 611 13.96 -21.66 16.92
C ALA A 611 12.54 -22.12 17.32
N LEU A 612 11.73 -21.20 17.84
CA LEU A 612 10.31 -21.44 18.12
C LEU A 612 9.53 -21.79 16.86
N TRP A 613 9.73 -21.04 15.77
CA TRP A 613 9.08 -21.32 14.49
C TRP A 613 9.44 -22.70 13.95
N GLU A 614 10.72 -23.05 13.94
CA GLU A 614 11.21 -24.34 13.46
C GLU A 614 10.66 -25.53 14.26
N SER A 615 10.50 -25.34 15.57
CA SER A 615 10.03 -26.38 16.49
C SER A 615 8.50 -26.51 16.53
N CYS A 616 7.76 -25.42 16.34
CA CYS A 616 6.31 -25.39 16.57
C CYS A 616 5.46 -25.15 15.31
N SER A 617 6.04 -24.70 14.19
CA SER A 617 5.27 -24.39 12.99
C SER A 617 4.97 -25.64 12.15
N PRO A 618 3.73 -25.83 11.66
CA PRO A 618 3.41 -26.85 10.67
C PRO A 618 3.99 -26.56 9.28
N VAL A 619 4.60 -25.39 9.11
CA VAL A 619 5.22 -24.93 7.88
C VAL A 619 6.64 -24.49 8.17
N GLN A 620 7.61 -25.22 7.63
CA GLN A 620 9.01 -24.83 7.64
C GLN A 620 9.34 -24.00 6.41
N ILE A 621 10.17 -22.99 6.61
CA ILE A 621 10.66 -22.12 5.55
C ILE A 621 11.85 -22.84 4.91
N ALA A 622 11.78 -23.11 3.61
CA ALA A 622 12.93 -23.56 2.85
C ALA A 622 13.68 -22.33 2.34
N THR A 623 14.98 -22.30 2.60
CA THR A 623 15.89 -21.27 2.10
C THR A 623 16.93 -21.90 1.18
N GLU A 624 17.48 -21.11 0.27
CA GLU A 624 18.56 -21.52 -0.62
C GLU A 624 19.50 -20.34 -0.87
N GLY A 625 20.75 -20.61 -1.22
CA GLY A 625 21.73 -19.58 -1.55
C GLY A 625 21.23 -18.69 -2.68
N LYS A 626 21.11 -17.39 -2.41
CA LYS A 626 20.63 -16.40 -3.39
C LYS A 626 21.67 -15.38 -3.77
N ILE A 627 22.47 -14.93 -2.81
CA ILE A 627 23.51 -13.91 -3.01
C ILE A 627 24.79 -14.40 -2.36
N TRP A 628 25.89 -14.33 -3.11
CA TRP A 628 27.22 -14.69 -2.67
C TRP A 628 28.04 -13.43 -2.42
N ILE A 629 28.72 -13.41 -1.28
CA ILE A 629 29.71 -12.39 -0.95
C ILE A 629 31.06 -12.92 -1.43
N MET A 630 31.67 -12.21 -2.36
CA MET A 630 32.95 -12.62 -2.94
C MET A 630 34.02 -11.54 -2.79
N ARG A 631 35.29 -11.95 -2.71
CA ARG A 631 36.47 -11.08 -2.59
C ARG A 631 37.53 -11.45 -3.62
N ARG A 632 38.18 -10.45 -4.21
CA ARG A 632 39.21 -10.66 -5.26
C ARG A 632 40.45 -11.35 -4.70
N TYR A 633 41.07 -12.24 -5.48
CA TYR A 633 42.37 -12.83 -5.10
C TYR A 633 43.46 -11.74 -5.03
N GLY A 634 44.33 -11.83 -4.02
CA GLY A 634 45.57 -11.05 -3.96
C GLY A 634 45.44 -9.62 -3.43
N GLU A 635 44.25 -9.14 -3.04
CA GLU A 635 44.16 -7.90 -2.27
C GLU A 635 44.45 -8.13 -0.79
N GLY A 636 45.43 -7.38 -0.29
CA GLY A 636 46.02 -7.54 1.02
C GLY A 636 45.06 -7.17 2.14
N ILE A 637 44.90 -8.12 3.08
CA ILE A 637 44.61 -7.82 4.48
C ILE A 637 45.65 -6.78 4.90
N SER A 638 45.24 -5.59 5.32
CA SER A 638 46.21 -4.65 5.90
C SER A 638 46.83 -5.33 7.12
N LYS A 639 48.14 -5.59 7.08
CA LYS A 639 48.88 -6.05 8.25
C LYS A 639 48.95 -4.96 9.31
#